data_AF-A0A6N6KF78-F1
#
_entry.id   AF-A0A6N6KF78-F1
#
_cell.length_a   1.000
_cell.length_b   1.000
_cell.length_c   1.000
_cell.angle_alpha   90.00
_cell.angle_beta   90.00
_cell.angle_gamma   90.00
#
_symmetry.space_group_name_H-M   'P 1'
#
loop_
_entity.id
_entity.type
_entity.pdbx_description
1 polymer ?
#
loop_
_entity_poly.entity_id
_entity_poly.type
_entity_poly.pdbx_seq_one_letter_code
_entity_poly.pdbx_strand_id
1 'polypeptide(L)'
;MMVLFGACQKQTYEKPTGGPYIEPPKDPVEGVDYFLPHIDLNHWKVTLPIGNPIEVHPPEILDYATNDLLKNFMYNDSTDGSLVFYTYPGASTANSSYSRTELREQMVPGSNTTNWTFDQGGIMRGTLALDEISVDDDGDYHRTIIMQIHGRLTDEQRDLIGEDDNNAPPILKIYWAKGKVRVKS
;
A
#
# COMPACT_ATOMS: atom_id res chain seq x y z
N MET A 1 -10.24 5.46 -6.80
CA MET A 1 -8.86 6.01 -6.90
C MET A 1 -8.03 5.44 -5.74
N MET A 2 -6.72 5.27 -5.83
CA MET A 2 -5.89 4.92 -4.66
C MET A 2 -5.00 6.10 -4.31
N VAL A 3 -5.04 6.47 -3.03
CA VAL A 3 -4.42 7.68 -2.49
C VAL A 3 -3.32 7.26 -1.53
N LEU A 4 -2.09 7.73 -1.74
CA LEU A 4 -0.94 7.39 -0.89
C LEU A 4 -0.53 8.59 -0.04
N PHE A 5 -0.31 8.37 1.25
CA PHE A 5 0.33 9.32 2.15
C PHE A 5 1.63 8.72 2.65
N GLY A 6 2.73 9.48 2.56
CA GLY A 6 4.01 9.09 3.13
C GLY A 6 4.60 10.22 3.97
N ALA A 7 4.83 9.95 5.25
CA ALA A 7 5.63 10.81 6.12
C ALA A 7 7.02 10.19 6.39
N CYS A 8 8.06 11.03 6.52
CA CYS A 8 9.45 10.60 6.76
C CYS A 8 10.02 10.95 8.16
N GLN A 9 9.29 11.66 9.05
CA GLN A 9 9.74 11.98 10.42
C GLN A 9 8.88 11.36 11.54
N LYS A 10 9.51 10.96 12.66
CA LYS A 10 8.83 10.45 13.87
C LYS A 10 8.18 11.59 14.65
N GLN A 11 7.05 12.09 14.17
CA GLN A 11 6.14 12.90 14.97
C GLN A 11 4.77 12.24 15.00
N THR A 12 4.05 12.42 16.10
CA THR A 12 2.62 12.07 16.19
C THR A 12 1.88 13.01 15.26
N TYR A 13 1.69 12.60 14.01
CA TYR A 13 0.82 13.32 13.10
C TYR A 13 -0.62 13.06 13.49
N GLU A 14 -1.36 14.15 13.72
CA GLU A 14 -2.81 14.11 13.53
C GLU A 14 -3.05 13.63 12.11
N LYS A 15 -3.92 12.63 11.93
CA LYS A 15 -4.32 12.14 10.60
C LYS A 15 -4.60 13.37 9.73
N PRO A 16 -3.98 13.51 8.55
CA PRO A 16 -4.33 14.62 7.69
C PRO A 16 -5.78 14.45 7.31
N THR A 17 -6.56 15.37 7.84
CA THR A 17 -7.99 15.41 7.66
C THR A 17 -8.20 16.15 6.35
N GLY A 18 -8.35 15.40 5.27
CA GLY A 18 -9.32 15.77 4.25
C GLY A 18 -10.70 15.84 4.92
N GLY A 19 -10.91 16.86 5.74
CA GLY A 19 -11.99 16.89 6.74
C GLY A 19 -11.85 15.80 7.84
N PRO A 20 -12.50 15.97 9.00
CA PRO A 20 -12.57 14.91 10.00
C PRO A 20 -13.06 13.64 9.31
N TYR A 21 -12.47 12.49 9.63
CA TYR A 21 -13.04 11.19 9.28
C TYR A 21 -14.49 11.19 9.78
N ILE A 22 -15.43 11.36 8.85
CA ILE A 22 -16.85 11.25 9.14
C ILE A 22 -17.11 9.76 9.09
N GLU A 23 -17.21 9.13 10.27
CA GLU A 23 -17.81 7.80 10.35
C GLU A 23 -19.10 7.84 9.54
N PRO A 24 -19.30 6.94 8.57
CA PRO A 24 -20.56 6.88 7.86
C PRO A 24 -21.65 6.79 8.93
N PRO A 25 -22.65 7.70 8.90
CA PRO A 25 -23.65 7.76 9.93
C PRO A 25 -24.30 6.38 10.04
N LYS A 26 -24.51 5.91 11.27
CA LYS A 26 -25.13 4.60 11.53
C LYS A 26 -26.46 4.43 10.78
N ASP A 27 -27.13 5.55 10.55
CA ASP A 27 -28.31 5.67 9.73
C ASP A 27 -27.99 6.46 8.45
N PRO A 28 -28.27 5.92 7.26
CA PRO A 28 -28.10 6.66 6.00
C PRO A 28 -28.85 8.00 6.04
N VAL A 29 -28.18 9.10 5.69
CA VAL A 29 -28.84 10.40 5.51
C VAL A 29 -29.45 10.44 4.12
N GLU A 30 -30.76 10.62 4.03
CA GLU A 30 -31.48 10.72 2.76
C GLU A 30 -30.91 11.86 1.91
N GLY A 31 -30.49 11.55 0.68
CA GLY A 31 -29.91 12.51 -0.27
C GLY A 31 -28.39 12.67 -0.24
N VAL A 32 -27.67 11.90 0.59
CA VAL A 32 -26.19 11.84 0.56
C VAL A 32 -25.74 10.53 -0.08
N ASP A 33 -25.07 10.62 -1.23
CA ASP A 33 -24.45 9.48 -1.89
C ASP A 33 -23.10 9.17 -1.25
N TYR A 34 -22.82 7.89 -0.99
CA TYR A 34 -21.52 7.39 -0.54
C TYR A 34 -20.92 6.51 -1.62
N PHE A 35 -19.69 6.82 -2.03
CA PHE A 35 -18.97 6.03 -3.03
C PHE A 35 -18.02 5.05 -2.35
N LEU A 36 -18.03 3.80 -2.79
CA LEU A 36 -17.10 2.78 -2.31
C LEU A 36 -16.06 2.47 -3.39
N PRO A 37 -14.81 2.16 -3.01
CA PRO A 37 -13.81 1.75 -3.97
C PRO A 37 -14.18 0.41 -4.62
N HIS A 38 -14.09 0.37 -5.94
CA HIS A 38 -14.25 -0.86 -6.72
C HIS A 38 -12.91 -1.56 -6.91
N ILE A 39 -12.37 -2.12 -5.83
CA ILE A 39 -11.09 -2.85 -5.81
C ILE A 39 -11.34 -4.25 -5.23
N ASP A 40 -10.98 -5.29 -5.98
CA ASP A 40 -11.00 -6.66 -5.46
C ASP A 40 -9.70 -6.94 -4.68
N LEU A 41 -9.83 -7.14 -3.38
CA LEU A 41 -8.72 -7.39 -2.46
C LEU A 41 -8.45 -8.88 -2.20
N ASN A 42 -9.20 -9.82 -2.81
CA ASN A 42 -8.98 -11.25 -2.59
C ASN A 42 -7.58 -11.74 -3.01
N HIS A 43 -6.98 -11.07 -3.99
CA HIS A 43 -5.64 -11.40 -4.50
C HIS A 43 -4.56 -10.46 -3.98
N TRP A 44 -4.78 -9.85 -2.80
CA TRP A 44 -3.84 -8.90 -2.23
C TRP A 44 -3.72 -9.12 -0.73
N LYS A 45 -2.49 -9.04 -0.23
CA LYS A 45 -2.25 -8.75 1.18
C LYS A 45 -1.80 -7.30 1.33
N VAL A 46 -1.91 -6.74 2.53
CA VAL A 46 -1.36 -5.41 2.84
C VAL A 46 -0.28 -5.54 3.91
N THR A 47 0.84 -4.85 3.74
CA THR A 47 1.87 -4.70 4.79
C THR A 47 1.73 -3.33 5.44
N LEU A 48 1.76 -3.26 6.76
CA LEU A 48 1.58 -2.04 7.57
C LEU A 48 2.92 -1.55 8.19
N PRO A 49 3.04 -0.25 8.50
CA PRO A 49 4.29 0.36 8.98
C PRO A 49 4.50 0.20 10.50
N ILE A 50 3.97 -0.85 11.12
CA ILE A 50 3.96 -1.06 12.58
C ILE A 50 4.37 -2.49 12.96
N GLY A 51 4.83 -2.67 14.21
CA GLY A 51 5.27 -3.96 14.75
C GLY A 51 6.57 -4.46 14.12
N ASN A 52 6.70 -5.79 13.96
CA ASN A 52 7.46 -6.35 12.84
C ASN A 52 6.48 -6.32 11.66
N PRO A 53 6.72 -5.56 10.57
CA PRO A 53 5.69 -5.04 9.69
C PRO A 53 4.54 -6.00 9.49
N ILE A 54 3.40 -5.64 10.08
CA ILE A 54 2.26 -6.55 10.13
C ILE A 54 1.72 -6.74 8.72
N GLU A 55 1.55 -7.99 8.32
CA GLU A 55 0.89 -8.36 7.07
C GLU A 55 -0.53 -8.83 7.38
N VAL A 56 -1.50 -8.29 6.65
CA VAL A 56 -2.90 -8.74 6.72
C VAL A 56 -3.28 -9.34 5.39
N HIS A 57 -3.73 -10.60 5.44
CA HIS A 57 -4.03 -11.43 4.28
C HIS A 57 -5.55 -11.52 4.06
N PRO A 58 -5.99 -12.03 2.90
CA PRO A 58 -7.35 -12.54 2.75
C PRO A 58 -7.60 -13.74 3.70
N PRO A 59 -8.79 -13.84 4.33
CA PRO A 59 -9.94 -12.94 4.17
C PRO A 59 -9.92 -11.67 5.04
N GLU A 60 -9.02 -11.55 6.02
CA GLU A 60 -9.05 -10.46 7.02
C GLU A 60 -8.89 -9.05 6.42
N ILE A 61 -8.17 -8.93 5.30
CA ILE A 61 -8.02 -7.67 4.56
C ILE A 61 -9.35 -7.17 3.98
N LEU A 62 -10.32 -8.07 3.74
CA LEU A 62 -11.62 -7.69 3.18
C LEU A 62 -12.45 -6.85 4.17
N ASP A 63 -12.19 -7.02 5.47
CA ASP A 63 -12.85 -6.27 6.55
C ASP A 63 -12.10 -4.98 6.92
N TYR A 64 -11.29 -4.41 6.01
CA TYR A 64 -10.44 -3.24 6.28
C TYR A 64 -11.16 -2.03 6.87
N ALA A 65 -12.42 -1.82 6.49
CA ALA A 65 -13.21 -0.68 6.93
C ALA A 65 -13.61 -0.76 8.42
N THR A 66 -13.68 -1.97 9.00
CA THR A 66 -14.12 -2.18 10.39
C THR A 66 -13.02 -2.76 11.27
N ASN A 67 -11.98 -3.33 10.69
CA ASN A 67 -10.84 -3.87 11.41
C ASN A 67 -10.04 -2.75 12.11
N ASP A 68 -9.93 -2.82 13.43
CA ASP A 68 -9.29 -1.80 14.27
C ASP A 68 -7.82 -1.52 13.93
N LEU A 69 -7.12 -2.51 13.38
CA LEU A 69 -5.77 -2.36 12.90
C LEU A 69 -5.75 -1.64 11.55
N LEU A 70 -6.53 -2.12 10.58
CA LEU A 70 -6.49 -1.65 9.19
C LEU A 70 -7.05 -0.25 9.03
N LYS A 71 -8.14 0.11 9.71
CA LYS A 71 -8.83 1.41 9.52
C LYS A 71 -7.97 2.64 9.79
N ASN A 72 -6.81 2.47 10.42
CA ASN A 72 -5.85 3.55 10.66
C ASN A 72 -4.87 3.77 9.50
N PHE A 73 -4.76 2.82 8.57
CA PHE A 73 -3.80 2.83 7.48
C PHE A 73 -4.45 2.61 6.11
N MET A 74 -5.59 1.91 6.06
CA MET A 74 -6.32 1.61 4.85
C MET A 74 -7.82 1.84 5.07
N TYR A 75 -8.39 2.83 4.40
CA TYR A 75 -9.78 3.26 4.63
C TYR A 75 -10.41 3.91 3.39
N ASN A 76 -11.74 3.98 3.36
CA ASN A 76 -12.47 4.63 2.28
C ASN A 76 -12.43 6.14 2.45
N ASP A 77 -12.19 6.86 1.36
CA ASP A 77 -12.74 8.20 1.21
C ASP A 77 -14.06 8.09 0.44
N SER A 78 -15.17 8.22 1.17
CA SER A 78 -16.50 8.06 0.59
C SER A 78 -16.93 9.27 -0.26
N THR A 79 -16.16 10.38 -0.26
CA THR A 79 -16.46 11.56 -1.07
C THR A 79 -16.14 11.34 -2.55
N ASP A 80 -15.15 10.50 -2.86
CA ASP A 80 -14.70 10.21 -4.21
C ASP A 80 -14.57 8.70 -4.53
N GLY A 81 -14.89 7.83 -3.57
CA GLY A 81 -14.83 6.38 -3.73
C GLY A 81 -13.40 5.86 -3.83
N SER A 82 -12.44 6.53 -3.19
CA SER A 82 -11.06 6.09 -3.13
C SER A 82 -10.78 5.15 -1.96
N LEU A 83 -9.79 4.27 -2.16
CA LEU A 83 -9.17 3.52 -1.08
C LEU A 83 -7.87 4.23 -0.72
N VAL A 84 -7.83 4.79 0.47
CA VAL A 84 -6.71 5.55 1.00
C VAL A 84 -5.70 4.61 1.66
N PHE A 85 -4.42 4.84 1.39
CA PHE A 85 -3.28 4.18 2.01
C PHE A 85 -2.45 5.23 2.75
N TYR A 86 -2.51 5.20 4.07
CA TYR A 86 -1.79 6.11 4.95
C TYR A 86 -0.54 5.44 5.53
N THR A 87 0.63 6.06 5.37
CA THR A 87 1.89 5.57 5.94
C THR A 87 2.71 6.69 6.59
N TYR A 88 3.41 6.32 7.65
CA TYR A 88 4.36 7.19 8.37
C TYR A 88 5.61 6.36 8.71
N PRO A 89 6.72 7.00 9.13
CA PRO A 89 7.94 6.27 9.45
C PRO A 89 7.74 5.52 10.76
N GLY A 90 7.82 4.20 10.67
CA GLY A 90 7.70 3.30 11.80
C GLY A 90 8.55 2.07 11.56
N ALA A 91 7.91 0.91 11.54
CA ALA A 91 8.55 -0.36 11.24
C ALA A 91 8.85 -0.51 9.73
N SER A 92 9.86 -1.29 9.39
CA SER A 92 10.23 -1.63 8.01
C SER A 92 10.58 -3.12 7.91
N THR A 93 10.44 -3.70 6.72
CA THR A 93 10.69 -5.14 6.50
C THR A 93 12.18 -5.39 6.38
N ALA A 94 12.63 -6.65 6.55
CA ALA A 94 14.05 -7.02 6.43
C ALA A 94 14.70 -6.51 5.13
N ASN A 95 13.92 -6.46 4.05
CA ASN A 95 14.37 -6.08 2.71
C ASN A 95 14.09 -4.60 2.34
N SER A 96 13.79 -3.74 3.32
CA SER A 96 13.44 -2.34 3.08
C SER A 96 13.90 -1.43 4.20
N SER A 97 14.52 -0.29 3.88
CA SER A 97 14.81 0.76 4.87
C SER A 97 13.64 1.72 5.10
N TYR A 98 12.53 1.56 4.35
CA TYR A 98 11.38 2.44 4.40
C TYR A 98 10.11 1.70 4.81
N SER A 99 9.32 2.36 5.65
CA SER A 99 7.97 1.95 6.04
C SER A 99 7.01 2.01 4.86
N ARG A 100 5.97 1.19 4.91
CA ARG A 100 4.96 1.12 3.86
C ARG A 100 3.59 0.76 4.41
N THR A 101 2.57 1.26 3.74
CA THR A 101 1.22 0.72 3.72
C THR A 101 0.95 0.37 2.27
N GLU A 102 1.20 -0.88 1.89
CA GLU A 102 1.31 -1.27 0.48
C GLU A 102 0.71 -2.64 0.24
N LEU A 103 0.00 -2.79 -0.88
CA LEU A 103 -0.53 -4.07 -1.34
C LEU A 103 0.56 -4.93 -2.00
N ARG A 104 0.51 -6.24 -1.76
CA ARG A 104 1.35 -7.26 -2.39
C ARG A 104 0.46 -8.32 -3.03
N GLU A 105 0.58 -8.49 -4.35
CA GLU A 105 -0.24 -9.42 -5.15
C GLU A 105 -0.06 -10.86 -4.66
N GLN A 106 -1.14 -11.59 -4.48
CA GLN A 106 -1.18 -13.02 -4.20
C GLN A 106 -1.99 -13.70 -5.30
N MET A 107 -1.32 -14.30 -6.30
CA MET A 107 -1.99 -15.00 -7.42
C MET A 107 -2.97 -16.07 -6.91
N VAL A 108 -2.62 -16.71 -5.79
CA VAL A 108 -3.52 -17.54 -5.00
C VAL A 108 -3.73 -16.83 -3.66
N PRO A 109 -4.97 -16.49 -3.26
CA PRO A 109 -5.25 -15.81 -2.00
C PRO A 109 -4.56 -16.47 -0.80
N GLY A 110 -3.89 -15.68 0.04
CA GLY A 110 -3.14 -16.19 1.20
C GLY A 110 -1.75 -16.77 0.89
N SER A 111 -1.43 -17.08 -0.38
CA SER A 111 -0.13 -17.63 -0.76
C SER A 111 0.88 -16.55 -1.19
N ASN A 112 2.08 -16.59 -0.60
CA ASN A 112 3.22 -15.75 -1.02
C ASN A 112 4.15 -16.48 -2.02
N THR A 113 3.98 -17.78 -2.22
CA THR A 113 4.91 -18.61 -3.01
C THR A 113 4.48 -18.76 -4.46
N THR A 114 3.20 -18.60 -4.76
CA THR A 114 2.69 -18.59 -6.15
C THR A 114 2.85 -17.19 -6.77
N ASN A 115 3.75 -17.06 -7.73
CA ASN A 115 4.08 -15.82 -8.44
C ASN A 115 4.20 -16.12 -9.96
N TRP A 116 4.34 -15.07 -10.78
CA TRP A 116 4.41 -15.19 -12.23
C TRP A 116 5.79 -14.81 -12.78
N THR A 117 6.07 -15.30 -13.99
CA THR A 117 7.28 -15.02 -14.77
C THR A 117 6.97 -14.05 -15.91
N PHE A 118 7.99 -13.41 -16.48
CA PHE A 118 7.78 -12.49 -17.61
C PHE A 118 7.18 -13.17 -18.84
N ASP A 119 7.47 -14.44 -19.06
CA ASP A 119 6.89 -15.22 -20.17
C ASP A 119 5.38 -15.45 -19.99
N GLN A 120 4.90 -15.59 -18.75
CA GLN A 120 3.47 -15.65 -18.45
C GLN A 120 2.80 -14.28 -18.62
N GLY A 121 3.54 -13.21 -18.30
CA GLY A 121 3.06 -11.83 -18.38
C GLY A 121 2.08 -11.46 -17.27
N GLY A 122 1.81 -10.16 -17.15
CA GLY A 122 0.89 -9.60 -16.17
C GLY A 122 0.56 -8.15 -16.50
N ILE A 123 -0.67 -7.72 -16.21
CA ILE A 123 -1.12 -6.34 -16.42
C ILE A 123 -1.77 -5.86 -15.13
N MET A 124 -1.19 -4.83 -14.50
CA MET A 124 -1.80 -4.09 -13.41
C MET A 124 -2.28 -2.73 -13.92
N ARG A 125 -3.54 -2.40 -13.64
CA ARG A 125 -4.14 -1.08 -13.94
C ARG A 125 -4.63 -0.46 -12.64
N GLY A 126 -4.35 0.82 -12.46
CA GLY A 126 -4.84 1.59 -11.32
C GLY A 126 -4.98 3.06 -11.68
N THR A 127 -6.04 3.69 -11.15
CA THR A 127 -6.21 5.14 -11.17
C THR A 127 -5.78 5.67 -9.81
N LEU A 128 -4.67 6.41 -9.78
CA LEU A 128 -4.01 6.85 -8.55
C LEU A 128 -4.02 8.37 -8.45
N ALA A 129 -4.10 8.87 -7.23
CA ALA A 129 -3.77 10.25 -6.89
C ALA A 129 -2.85 10.26 -5.68
N LEU A 130 -2.07 11.33 -5.55
CA LEU A 130 -1.38 11.63 -4.30
C LEU A 130 -2.16 12.76 -3.64
N ASP A 131 -2.69 12.51 -2.45
CA ASP A 131 -3.44 13.53 -1.70
C ASP A 131 -2.50 14.38 -0.86
N GLU A 132 -1.67 13.75 -0.02
CA GLU A 132 -0.64 14.45 0.75
C GLU A 132 0.69 13.70 0.82
N ILE A 133 1.77 14.45 0.97
CA ILE A 133 3.11 13.94 1.22
C ILE A 133 3.89 14.93 2.07
N SER A 134 4.69 14.43 3.02
CA SER A 134 5.50 15.30 3.86
C SER A 134 6.58 16.03 3.03
N VAL A 135 7.03 17.18 3.53
CA VAL A 135 8.22 17.89 3.03
C VAL A 135 9.40 17.66 3.97
N ASP A 136 10.63 17.75 3.44
CA ASP A 136 11.85 17.77 4.25
C ASP A 136 12.11 19.15 4.87
N ASP A 137 13.19 19.28 5.62
CA ASP A 137 13.55 20.51 6.33
C ASP A 137 13.86 21.69 5.37
N ASP A 138 14.18 21.40 4.11
CA ASP A 138 14.39 22.39 3.05
C ASP A 138 13.08 22.77 2.34
N GLY A 139 11.95 22.16 2.72
CA GLY A 139 10.63 22.35 2.12
C GLY A 139 10.42 21.57 0.83
N ASP A 140 11.34 20.67 0.47
CA ASP A 140 11.24 19.81 -0.70
C ASP A 140 10.29 18.64 -0.39
N TYR A 141 9.36 18.33 -1.31
CA TYR A 141 8.50 17.16 -1.13
C TYR A 141 9.32 15.87 -1.07
N HIS A 142 8.97 15.00 -0.11
CA HIS A 142 9.43 13.63 -0.11
C HIS A 142 8.93 12.90 -1.37
N ARG A 143 9.43 11.69 -1.57
CA ARG A 143 9.05 10.83 -2.71
C ARG A 143 8.43 9.55 -2.19
N THR A 144 7.50 8.99 -2.95
CA THR A 144 6.87 7.71 -2.63
C THR A 144 6.83 6.79 -3.85
N ILE A 145 6.90 5.48 -3.60
CA ILE A 145 6.65 4.47 -4.63
C ILE A 145 5.14 4.25 -4.66
N ILE A 146 4.56 4.34 -5.85
CA ILE A 146 3.12 4.21 -6.06
C ILE A 146 2.73 2.88 -6.70
N MET A 147 3.66 2.24 -7.43
CA MET A 147 3.48 0.92 -8.04
C MET A 147 4.85 0.25 -8.20
N GLN A 148 4.87 -1.09 -8.17
CA GLN A 148 6.10 -1.85 -8.38
C GLN A 148 5.83 -3.24 -8.99
N ILE A 149 6.87 -3.80 -9.62
CA ILE A 149 7.01 -5.23 -9.91
C ILE A 149 8.25 -5.69 -9.16
N HIS A 150 8.06 -6.59 -8.20
CA HIS A 150 9.14 -7.07 -7.34
C HIS A 150 9.54 -8.49 -7.72
N GLY A 151 10.83 -8.72 -7.95
CA GLY A 151 11.35 -10.06 -8.13
C GLY A 151 11.22 -10.90 -6.85
N ARG A 152 11.11 -12.21 -7.02
CA ARG A 152 11.16 -13.18 -5.93
C ARG A 152 11.79 -14.47 -6.45
N LEU A 153 12.74 -15.02 -5.71
CA LEU A 153 13.33 -16.32 -6.00
C LEU A 153 12.33 -17.44 -5.72
N THR A 154 12.40 -18.52 -6.49
CA THR A 154 11.81 -19.81 -6.06
C THR A 154 12.61 -20.36 -4.87
N ASP A 155 12.05 -21.33 -4.15
CA ASP A 155 12.78 -22.01 -3.08
C ASP A 155 14.02 -22.75 -3.64
N GLU A 156 13.88 -23.39 -4.80
CA GLU A 156 15.02 -24.03 -5.49
C GLU A 156 16.12 -23.03 -5.85
N GLN A 157 15.75 -21.85 -6.36
CA GLN A 157 16.73 -20.81 -6.68
C GLN A 157 17.43 -20.30 -5.42
N ARG A 158 16.69 -19.97 -4.36
CA ARG A 158 17.25 -19.56 -3.06
C ARG A 158 18.25 -20.60 -2.57
N ASP A 159 17.84 -21.87 -2.52
CA ASP A 159 18.65 -22.96 -1.97
C ASP A 159 19.90 -23.21 -2.83
N LEU A 160 19.79 -23.07 -4.15
CA LEU A 160 20.91 -23.20 -5.09
C LEU A 160 22.00 -22.15 -4.85
N ILE A 161 21.63 -20.91 -4.54
CA ILE A 161 22.59 -19.82 -4.31
C ILE A 161 22.93 -19.61 -2.82
N GLY A 162 22.26 -20.32 -1.92
CA GLY A 162 22.52 -20.29 -0.47
C GLY A 162 22.03 -19.02 0.24
N GLU A 163 20.99 -18.36 -0.29
CA GLU A 163 20.38 -17.19 0.37
C GLU A 163 19.44 -17.62 1.52
N ASP A 164 19.25 -16.74 2.49
CA ASP A 164 18.41 -17.00 3.67
C ASP A 164 16.92 -16.68 3.48
N ASP A 165 16.59 -15.96 2.40
CA ASP A 165 15.22 -15.66 2.00
C ASP A 165 15.01 -15.74 0.48
N ASN A 166 13.77 -15.56 0.04
CA ASN A 166 13.42 -15.58 -1.39
C ASN A 166 13.43 -14.18 -2.03
N ASN A 167 14.04 -13.18 -1.40
CA ASN A 167 14.07 -11.83 -1.94
C ASN A 167 14.83 -11.80 -3.27
N ALA A 168 14.33 -11.03 -4.22
CA ALA A 168 15.10 -10.66 -5.40
C ALA A 168 14.81 -9.18 -5.71
N PRO A 169 15.69 -8.49 -6.47
CA PRO A 169 15.54 -7.05 -6.68
C PRO A 169 14.19 -6.66 -7.32
N PRO A 170 13.67 -5.45 -7.01
CA PRO A 170 12.55 -4.89 -7.75
C PRO A 170 12.95 -4.59 -9.19
N ILE A 171 12.19 -5.11 -10.15
CA ILE A 171 12.44 -4.92 -11.59
C ILE A 171 11.79 -3.64 -12.12
N LEU A 172 10.72 -3.19 -11.46
CA LEU A 172 10.05 -1.93 -11.80
C LEU A 172 9.61 -1.22 -10.52
N LYS A 173 9.87 0.08 -10.45
CA LYS A 173 9.34 1.00 -9.45
C LYS A 173 8.83 2.26 -10.13
N ILE A 174 7.58 2.59 -9.87
CA ILE A 174 6.96 3.85 -10.31
C ILE A 174 6.86 4.74 -9.09
N TYR A 175 7.43 5.93 -9.19
CA TYR A 175 7.46 6.92 -8.12
C TYR A 175 6.54 8.08 -8.44
N TRP A 176 5.95 8.66 -7.41
CA TRP A 176 5.69 10.09 -7.40
C TRP A 176 6.89 10.79 -6.75
N ALA A 177 7.46 11.77 -7.44
CA ALA A 177 8.59 12.55 -6.94
C ALA A 177 8.54 13.98 -7.49
N LYS A 178 8.49 14.98 -6.61
CA LYS A 178 8.49 16.42 -6.95
C LYS A 178 7.45 16.76 -8.03
N GLY A 179 6.20 16.31 -7.83
CA GLY A 179 5.09 16.57 -8.75
C GLY A 179 5.12 15.78 -10.06
N LYS A 180 6.03 14.81 -10.22
CA LYS A 180 6.18 14.02 -11.46
C LYS A 180 6.06 12.53 -11.18
N VAL A 181 5.53 11.81 -12.17
CA VAL A 181 5.63 10.36 -12.23
C VAL A 181 6.99 9.99 -12.80
N ARG A 182 7.78 9.20 -12.05
CA ARG A 182 9.10 8.73 -12.46
C ARG A 182 9.14 7.21 -12.46
N VAL A 183 9.49 6.63 -13.60
CA VAL A 183 9.75 5.18 -13.70
C VAL A 183 11.22 4.90 -13.44
N LYS A 184 11.52 3.85 -12.67
CA LYS A 184 12.85 3.29 -12.47
C LYS A 184 12.79 1.77 -12.63
N SER A 185 13.58 1.25 -13.54
CA SER A 185 13.83 -0.17 -13.80
C SER A 185 15.32 -0.47 -13.70
#